data_AF-A0A7C1ZVP0-F1
#
_entry.id   AF-A0A7C1ZVP0-F1
#
_cell.length_a   1.000
_cell.length_b   1.000
_cell.length_c   1.000
_cell.angle_alpha   90.00
_cell.angle_beta   90.00
_cell.angle_gamma   90.00
#
_symmetry.space_group_name_H-M   'P 1'
#
loop_
_entity.id
_entity.type
_entity.pdbx_description
1 polymer ?
#
loop_
_entity_poly.entity_id
_entity_poly.type
_entity_poly.pdbx_seq_one_letter_code
_entity_poly.pdbx_strand_id
1 'polypeptide(L)'
;MREFEFLLPFPIPSKKNKYRIHQRGTKRWIGKAEDVVNAEVAVGLIAKTALPKNLKTPISVTIWARQSKSRKRLQDGDNLVGVIFDGLVKSGRIPGDSFAIIPEHHVYFKGRERDEVRVKIVELT
;
A
#
# COMPACT_ATOMS: atom_id res chain seq x y z
N MET A 1 -1.41 11.49 20.42
CA MET A 1 -0.76 11.58 19.10
C MET A 1 0.57 10.84 19.08
N ARG A 2 0.55 9.60 18.57
CA ARG A 2 1.76 8.81 18.23
C ARG A 2 1.88 8.73 16.71
N GLU A 3 3.10 8.75 16.21
CA GLU A 3 3.40 8.64 14.78
C GLU A 3 4.23 7.40 14.52
N PHE A 4 3.93 6.71 13.42
CA PHE A 4 4.65 5.53 12.96
C PHE A 4 4.99 5.71 11.49
N GLU A 5 6.23 5.42 11.10
CA GLU A 5 6.66 5.52 9.73
C GLU A 5 7.46 4.27 9.34
N PHE A 6 7.20 3.75 8.14
CA PHE A 6 7.97 2.64 7.61
C PHE A 6 8.03 2.69 6.08
N LEU A 7 9.06 2.02 5.56
CA LEU A 7 9.29 1.85 4.14
C LEU A 7 8.74 0.52 3.67
N LEU A 8 8.13 0.54 2.48
CA LEU A 8 7.65 -0.63 1.79
C LEU A 8 8.60 -1.04 0.66
N PRO A 9 8.76 -2.35 0.40
CA PRO A 9 9.60 -2.84 -0.67
C PRO A 9 9.04 -2.44 -2.04
N PHE A 10 9.93 -2.06 -2.95
CA PHE A 10 9.61 -1.81 -4.35
C PHE A 10 10.03 -3.03 -5.20
N PRO A 11 9.25 -3.46 -6.22
CA PRO A 11 8.02 -2.85 -6.73
C PRO A 11 6.75 -3.23 -5.98
N ILE A 12 5.84 -2.26 -5.81
CA ILE A 12 4.44 -2.54 -5.45
C ILE A 12 3.62 -2.65 -6.74
N PRO A 13 3.01 -3.81 -7.04
CA PRO A 13 2.24 -4.01 -8.26
C PRO A 13 0.99 -3.13 -8.25
N SER A 14 0.62 -2.60 -9.43
CA SER A 14 -0.58 -1.76 -9.58
C SER A 14 -1.77 -2.57 -10.10
N LYS A 15 -2.97 -2.06 -9.81
CA LYS A 15 -4.25 -2.71 -10.14
C LYS A 15 -4.46 -2.94 -11.65
N LYS A 16 -3.94 -2.04 -12.50
CA LYS A 16 -4.11 -2.06 -13.97
C LYS A 16 -3.49 -3.28 -14.64
N ASN A 17 -2.38 -3.78 -14.09
CA ASN A 17 -1.76 -5.02 -14.54
C ASN A 17 -2.01 -6.11 -13.49
N LYS A 18 -3.02 -6.94 -13.74
CA LYS A 18 -3.24 -8.24 -13.08
C LYS A 18 -3.92 -8.25 -11.70
N TYR A 19 -4.52 -7.17 -11.17
CA TYR A 19 -5.23 -7.28 -9.85
C TYR A 19 -6.34 -8.32 -9.82
N ARG A 20 -6.90 -8.64 -10.97
CA ARG A 20 -8.00 -9.60 -11.11
C ARG A 20 -7.55 -10.67 -12.09
N ILE A 21 -7.34 -11.87 -11.56
CA ILE A 21 -7.24 -13.06 -12.40
C ILE A 21 -8.66 -13.40 -12.83
N HIS A 22 -8.85 -13.54 -14.14
CA HIS A 22 -10.06 -14.09 -14.73
C HIS A 22 -9.77 -15.52 -15.16
N GLN A 23 -10.77 -16.40 -15.06
CA GLN A 23 -10.61 -17.78 -15.52
C GLN A 23 -10.37 -17.79 -17.04
N ARG A 24 -9.42 -18.60 -17.51
CA ARG A 24 -9.05 -18.65 -18.93
C ARG A 24 -10.28 -18.99 -19.78
N GLY A 25 -10.57 -18.14 -20.78
CA GLY A 25 -11.74 -18.29 -21.65
C GLY A 25 -13.05 -17.73 -21.08
N THR A 26 -13.05 -17.13 -19.88
CA THR A 26 -14.25 -16.50 -19.30
C THR A 26 -13.95 -15.11 -18.71
N LYS A 27 -14.98 -14.27 -18.59
CA LYS A 27 -14.90 -12.98 -17.87
C LYS A 27 -15.16 -13.14 -16.36
N ARG A 28 -15.19 -14.36 -15.83
CA ARG A 28 -15.45 -14.61 -14.41
C ARG A 28 -14.22 -14.29 -13.59
N TRP A 29 -14.36 -13.38 -12.62
CA TRP A 29 -13.31 -13.08 -11.65
C TRP A 29 -13.09 -14.27 -10.71
N ILE A 30 -11.83 -14.71 -10.56
CA ILE A 30 -11.45 -15.87 -9.73
C ILE A 30 -10.47 -15.54 -8.62
N GLY A 31 -9.90 -14.33 -8.58
CA GLY A 31 -9.00 -13.94 -7.50
C GLY A 31 -8.09 -12.76 -7.86
N LYS A 32 -7.12 -12.48 -6.98
CA LYS A 32 -6.07 -11.49 -7.22
C LYS A 32 -4.83 -12.13 -7.83
N ALA A 33 -4.03 -11.38 -8.59
CA ALA A 33 -2.72 -11.89 -9.01
C ALA A 33 -1.84 -12.22 -7.82
N GLU A 34 -1.03 -13.25 -7.98
CA GLU A 34 -0.04 -13.67 -6.99
C GLU A 34 0.88 -12.50 -6.59
N ASP A 35 1.39 -11.73 -7.56
CA ASP A 35 2.21 -10.54 -7.33
C ASP A 35 1.55 -9.56 -6.34
N VAL A 36 0.25 -9.33 -6.49
CA VAL A 36 -0.55 -8.43 -5.65
C VAL A 36 -0.76 -9.01 -4.26
N VAL A 37 -1.09 -10.30 -4.18
CA VAL A 37 -1.26 -10.98 -2.88
C VAL A 37 0.05 -10.95 -2.10
N ASN A 38 1.18 -11.21 -2.76
CA ASN A 38 2.50 -11.17 -2.14
C ASN A 38 2.85 -9.77 -1.63
N ALA A 39 2.50 -8.72 -2.39
CA ALA A 39 2.69 -7.35 -1.95
C ALA A 39 1.83 -7.00 -0.71
N GLU A 40 0.55 -7.39 -0.70
CA GLU A 40 -0.33 -7.19 0.47
C GLU A 40 0.21 -7.90 1.71
N VAL A 41 0.69 -9.15 1.55
CA VAL A 41 1.30 -9.92 2.64
C VAL A 41 2.56 -9.24 3.15
N ALA A 42 3.44 -8.77 2.26
CA ALA A 42 4.66 -8.05 2.65
C ALA A 42 4.35 -6.76 3.43
N VAL A 43 3.38 -5.96 2.95
CA VAL A 43 2.89 -4.78 3.67
C VAL A 43 2.37 -5.17 5.05
N GLY A 44 1.55 -6.22 5.13
CA GLY A 44 0.96 -6.68 6.39
C GLY A 44 2.01 -7.16 7.40
N LEU A 45 3.08 -7.81 6.94
CA LEU A 45 4.20 -8.22 7.80
C LEU A 45 4.95 -7.00 8.36
N ILE A 46 5.29 -6.03 7.50
CA ILE A 46 5.97 -4.80 7.92
C ILE A 46 5.10 -4.00 8.89
N ALA A 47 3.80 -3.91 8.63
CA ALA A 47 2.85 -3.26 9.51
C ALA A 47 2.75 -3.95 10.88
N LYS A 48 2.74 -5.29 10.92
CA LYS A 48 2.76 -6.05 12.19
C LYS A 48 4.01 -5.77 13.02
N THR A 49 5.15 -5.51 12.38
CA THR A 49 6.41 -5.18 13.06
C THR A 49 6.49 -3.70 13.45
N ALA A 50 6.00 -2.79 12.61
CA ALA A 50 6.14 -1.35 12.79
C ALA A 50 5.07 -0.76 13.71
N LEU A 51 3.89 -1.39 13.79
CA LEU A 51 2.75 -0.87 14.56
C LEU A 51 2.57 -1.62 15.90
N PRO A 52 2.17 -0.92 16.97
CA PRO A 52 1.82 -1.54 18.23
C PRO A 52 0.51 -2.33 18.13
N LYS A 53 0.25 -3.24 19.09
CA LYS A 53 -1.00 -4.05 19.11
C LYS A 53 -2.21 -3.24 19.56
N ASN A 54 -1.99 -2.17 20.31
CA ASN A 54 -3.00 -1.30 20.89
C ASN A 54 -3.07 0.05 20.16
N LEU A 55 -3.09 0.00 18.82
CA LEU A 55 -3.24 1.20 18.00
C LEU A 55 -4.60 1.85 18.30
N LYS A 56 -4.59 3.13 18.68
CA LYS A 56 -5.80 3.90 19.00
C LYS A 56 -6.38 4.50 17.73
N THR A 57 -7.71 4.47 17.62
CA THR A 57 -8.46 5.06 16.51
C THR A 57 -9.13 6.36 16.94
N PRO A 58 -9.50 7.26 16.01
CA PRO A 58 -9.24 7.20 14.56
C PRO A 58 -7.75 7.43 14.20
N ILE A 59 -7.35 6.90 13.05
CA ILE A 59 -6.00 7.09 12.50
C ILE A 59 -6.03 7.82 11.16
N SER A 60 -4.94 8.51 10.84
CA SER A 60 -4.63 9.00 9.50
C SER A 60 -3.48 8.19 8.91
N VAL A 61 -3.58 7.82 7.63
CA VAL A 61 -2.55 7.10 6.89
C VAL A 61 -2.11 7.97 5.73
N THR A 62 -0.85 8.37 5.67
CA THR A 62 -0.30 9.13 4.53
C THR A 62 0.70 8.28 3.77
N ILE A 63 0.59 8.30 2.44
CA ILE A 63 1.44 7.48 1.56
C ILE A 63 2.24 8.41 0.65
N TRP A 64 3.57 8.31 0.73
CA TRP A 64 4.49 8.94 -0.20
C TRP A 64 5.09 7.89 -1.11
N ALA A 65 4.87 8.05 -2.41
CA ALA A 65 5.50 7.23 -3.43
C ALA A 65 6.50 8.07 -4.20
N ARG A 66 7.77 7.64 -4.15
CA ARG A 66 8.86 8.24 -4.90
C ARG A 66 9.30 7.27 -6.00
N GLN A 67 9.23 7.68 -7.26
CA GLN A 67 9.54 6.80 -8.39
C GLN A 67 10.42 7.44 -9.46
N SER A 68 11.34 6.64 -10.00
CA SER A 68 12.13 6.98 -11.18
C SER A 68 11.25 7.09 -12.44
N LYS A 69 11.42 8.18 -13.22
CA LYS A 69 10.65 8.42 -14.46
C LYS A 69 10.82 7.33 -15.53
N SER A 70 11.92 6.58 -15.51
CA SER A 70 12.18 5.46 -16.42
C SER A 70 11.30 4.24 -16.11
N ARG A 71 10.84 4.11 -14.86
CA ARG A 71 9.89 3.10 -14.43
C ARG A 71 8.50 3.74 -14.36
N LYS A 72 7.89 4.10 -15.50
CA LYS A 72 6.51 4.64 -15.61
C LYS A 72 5.41 3.66 -15.13
N ARG A 73 5.60 2.91 -14.03
CA ARG A 73 4.72 1.83 -13.58
C ARG A 73 3.72 2.25 -12.49
N LEU A 74 3.97 3.30 -11.70
CA LEU A 74 3.00 3.80 -10.70
C LEU A 74 2.06 4.87 -11.30
N GLN A 75 1.66 4.76 -12.56
CA GLN A 75 0.83 5.78 -13.22
C GLN A 75 -0.64 5.84 -12.74
N ASP A 76 -1.01 5.10 -11.71
CA ASP A 76 -2.37 5.18 -11.14
C ASP A 76 -2.27 5.26 -9.61
N GLY A 77 -2.37 6.46 -9.03
CA GLY A 77 -2.34 6.69 -7.57
C GLY A 77 -3.38 5.87 -6.82
N ASP A 78 -4.61 5.83 -7.36
CA ASP A 78 -5.76 5.07 -6.84
C ASP A 78 -5.51 3.56 -6.68
N ASN A 79 -4.45 3.03 -7.29
CA ASN A 79 -4.15 1.61 -7.33
C ASN A 79 -3.07 1.17 -6.33
N LEU A 80 -2.20 2.09 -5.90
CA LEU A 80 -1.17 1.81 -4.89
C LEU A 80 -1.80 1.72 -3.50
N VAL A 81 -2.74 2.62 -3.21
CA VAL A 81 -3.43 2.69 -1.92
C VAL A 81 -4.23 1.44 -1.65
N GLY A 82 -4.91 0.85 -2.64
CA GLY A 82 -5.65 -0.38 -2.44
C GLY A 82 -4.80 -1.54 -1.92
N VAL A 83 -3.59 -1.73 -2.49
CA VAL A 83 -2.66 -2.80 -2.06
C VAL A 83 -2.13 -2.53 -0.65
N ILE A 84 -1.73 -1.29 -0.38
CA ILE A 84 -1.19 -0.90 0.93
C ILE A 84 -2.27 -1.02 2.00
N PHE A 85 -3.47 -0.53 1.71
CA PHE A 85 -4.63 -0.59 2.59
C PHE A 85 -5.02 -2.03 2.90
N ASP A 86 -5.20 -2.87 1.88
CA ASP A 86 -5.56 -4.28 2.08
C ASP A 86 -4.49 -5.01 2.91
N GLY A 87 -3.21 -4.72 2.67
CA GLY A 87 -2.10 -5.24 3.48
C GLY A 87 -2.12 -4.75 4.94
N LEU A 88 -2.37 -3.46 5.16
CA LEU A 88 -2.50 -2.85 6.48
C LEU A 88 -3.66 -3.45 7.27
N VAL A 89 -4.82 -3.65 6.66
CA VAL A 89 -5.98 -4.29 7.31
C VAL A 89 -5.69 -5.76 7.60
N LYS A 90 -5.11 -6.49 6.63
CA LYS A 90 -4.69 -7.90 6.82
C LYS A 90 -3.62 -8.09 7.89
N SER A 91 -2.90 -7.03 8.26
CA SER A 91 -1.97 -7.06 9.40
C SER A 91 -2.70 -7.34 10.73
N GLY A 92 -4.01 -7.07 10.80
CA GLY A 92 -4.80 -7.13 12.01
C GLY A 92 -4.50 -6.00 13.00
N ARG A 93 -3.66 -5.03 12.62
CA ARG A 93 -3.31 -3.86 13.45
C ARG A 93 -4.20 -2.66 13.21
N ILE A 94 -4.89 -2.63 12.07
CA ILE A 94 -5.74 -1.52 11.68
C ILE A 94 -7.12 -2.05 11.28
N PRO A 95 -8.20 -1.61 11.93
CA PRO A 95 -9.56 -1.97 11.53
C PRO A 95 -9.95 -1.28 10.21
N GLY A 96 -10.68 -1.99 9.34
CA GLY A 96 -11.02 -1.56 7.98
C GLY A 96 -11.86 -0.27 7.88
N ASP A 97 -12.49 0.14 8.97
CA ASP A 97 -13.42 1.27 9.09
C ASP A 97 -12.84 2.48 9.85
N SER A 98 -11.59 2.40 10.31
CA SER A 98 -11.02 3.32 11.31
C SER A 98 -10.19 4.48 10.74
N PHE A 99 -10.35 4.80 9.46
CA PHE A 99 -9.51 5.76 8.74
C PHE A 99 -10.23 7.09 8.52
N ALA A 100 -9.58 8.20 8.87
CA ALA A 100 -10.17 9.52 8.71
C ALA A 100 -9.80 10.19 7.38
N ILE A 101 -8.57 10.04 6.85
CA ILE A 101 -8.11 10.59 5.56
C ILE A 101 -6.88 9.78 5.08
N ILE A 102 -6.81 9.47 3.77
CA ILE A 102 -5.60 8.93 3.10
C ILE A 102 -5.07 9.97 2.09
N PRO A 103 -4.17 10.89 2.48
CA PRO A 103 -3.50 11.74 1.52
C PRO A 103 -2.42 10.94 0.78
N GLU A 104 -2.40 11.08 -0.55
CA GLU A 104 -1.38 10.49 -1.40
C GLU A 104 -0.46 11.56 -1.97
N HIS A 105 0.85 11.34 -1.85
CA HIS A 105 1.85 12.20 -2.46
C HIS A 105 2.71 11.38 -3.42
N HIS A 106 2.66 11.72 -4.70
CA HIS A 106 3.44 11.05 -5.74
C HIS A 106 4.51 11.99 -6.27
N VAL A 107 5.78 11.58 -6.16
CA VAL A 107 6.93 12.35 -6.62
C VAL A 107 7.72 11.53 -7.65
N TYR A 108 7.85 12.07 -8.86
CA TYR A 108 8.62 11.45 -9.94
C TYR A 108 9.99 12.13 -10.12
N PHE A 109 11.08 11.37 -10.01
CA PHE A 109 12.44 11.90 -10.17
C PHE A 109 13.18 11.30 -11.37
N LYS A 110 14.16 12.04 -11.91
CA LYS A 110 15.11 11.52 -12.91
C LYS A 110 16.45 11.29 -12.20
N GLY A 111 16.93 10.04 -12.14
CA GLY A 111 18.20 9.75 -11.49
C GLY A 111 18.40 8.27 -11.15
N ARG A 112 19.51 7.97 -10.45
CA ARG A 112 19.85 6.63 -9.91
C ARG A 112 19.30 6.38 -8.50
N GLU A 113 18.54 7.31 -7.95
CA GLU A 113 17.94 7.13 -6.63
C GLU A 113 16.95 5.96 -6.66
N ARG A 114 16.77 5.30 -5.53
CA ARG A 114 15.91 4.12 -5.44
C ARG A 114 14.44 4.54 -5.40
N ASP A 115 13.60 3.76 -6.05
CA ASP A 115 12.15 3.88 -5.87
C ASP A 115 11.82 3.55 -4.40
N GLU A 116 10.92 4.31 -3.80
CA GLU A 116 10.58 4.20 -2.39
C GLU A 116 9.08 4.42 -2.22
N VAL A 117 8.46 3.59 -1.39
CA VAL A 117 7.11 3.85 -0.90
C VAL A 117 7.17 3.92 0.61
N ARG A 118 6.71 5.03 1.15
CA ARG A 118 6.75 5.35 2.56
C ARG A 118 5.33 5.54 3.07
N VAL A 119 5.05 4.95 4.21
CA VAL A 119 3.75 5.02 4.86
C VAL A 119 3.94 5.64 6.24
N LYS A 120 3.23 6.73 6.52
CA LYS A 120 3.13 7.32 7.85
C LYS A 120 1.72 7.10 8.39
N ILE A 121 1.64 6.71 9.65
CA ILE A 121 0.40 6.50 10.37
C ILE A 121 0.42 7.38 11.60
N VAL A 122 -0.67 8.13 11.82
CA VAL A 122 -0.82 9.03 12.95
C VAL A 122 -2.10 8.68 13.71
N GLU A 123 -1.98 8.44 15.02
CA GLU A 123 -3.13 8.36 15.90
C GLU A 123 -3.67 9.76 16.17
N LEU A 124 -4.93 9.99 15.83
CA LEU A 124 -5.58 11.31 15.95
C LEU A 124 -6.13 11.58 17.36
N THR A 125 -5.94 10.62 18.29
CA THR A 125 -6.31 10.71 19.71
C THR A 125 -5.10 10.69 20.65
#